data_AF-A0A1V5IH47-F1
#
_entry.id   AF-A0A1V5IH47-F1
#
_cell.length_a   1.000
_cell.length_b   1.000
_cell.length_c   1.000
_cell.angle_alpha   90.00
_cell.angle_beta   90.00
_cell.angle_gamma   90.00
#
_symmetry.space_group_name_H-M   'P 1'
#
loop_
_entity.id
_entity.type
_entity.pdbx_description
1 polymer ?
#
loop_
_entity_poly.entity_id
_entity_poly.type
_entity_poly.pdbx_seq_one_letter_code
_entity_poly.pdbx_strand_id
1 'polypeptide(L)' 'MRPTLKEELEFAIWKITGTPMKFSEYTVPYLSQEIAKKTGEDPAVVSLRLIQEIKQIIHEDVDRQLKKCPPCMKQA' A
#
# COMPACT_ATOMS: atom_id res chain seq x y z
N MET A 1 1.16 -15.80 -1.27
CA MET A 1 2.12 -15.20 -0.34
C MET A 1 2.81 -14.08 -1.09
N ARG A 2 2.72 -12.84 -0.62
CA ARG A 2 3.50 -11.71 -1.13
C ARG A 2 4.69 -11.53 -0.18
N PRO A 3 5.89 -11.97 -0.57
CA PRO A 3 7.00 -12.10 0.38
C PRO A 3 7.75 -10.80 0.67
N THR A 4 7.65 -9.76 -0.18
CA THR A 4 8.48 -8.54 -0.03
C THR A 4 7.66 -7.28 0.24
N LEU A 5 8.27 -6.35 0.99
CA LEU A 5 7.72 -5.00 1.22
C LEU A 5 7.40 -4.28 -0.11
N LYS A 6 8.21 -4.49 -1.15
CA LYS A 6 8.01 -3.88 -2.46
C LYS A 6 6.70 -4.33 -3.10
N GLU A 7 6.41 -5.64 -3.10
CA GLU A 7 5.17 -6.17 -3.66
C GLU A 7 3.94 -5.70 -2.87
N GLU A 8 4.08 -5.56 -1.55
CA GLU A 8 3.00 -5.01 -0.70
C GLU A 8 2.74 -3.52 -0.99
N LEU A 9 3.79 -2.73 -1.23
CA LEU A 9 3.65 -1.34 -1.66
C LEU A 9 2.98 -1.23 -3.03
N GLU A 10 3.40 -2.03 -4.01
CA GLU A 10 2.80 -2.08 -5.35
C GLU A 10 1.33 -2.50 -5.29
N PHE A 11 0.99 -3.48 -4.43
CA PHE A 11 -0.39 -3.88 -4.17
C PHE A 11 -1.20 -2.75 -3.55
N ALA A 12 -0.69 -2.08 -2.52
CA ALA A 12 -1.41 -0.98 -1.85
C ALA A 12 -1.69 0.17 -2.84
N ILE A 13 -0.71 0.52 -3.67
CA ILE A 13 -0.87 1.54 -4.70
C ILE A 13 -1.91 1.12 -5.74
N TRP A 14 -1.89 -0.14 -6.20
CA TRP A 14 -2.92 -0.67 -7.09
C TRP A 14 -4.32 -0.61 -6.44
N LYS A 15 -4.43 -0.92 -5.15
CA LYS A 15 -5.69 -0.86 -4.41
C LYS A 15 -6.26 0.57 -4.31
N ILE A 16 -5.39 1.57 -4.15
CA ILE A 16 -5.78 2.99 -4.07
C ILE A 16 -6.13 3.54 -5.45
N THR A 17 -5.27 3.30 -6.45
CA THR A 17 -5.35 3.95 -7.76
C THR A 17 -6.16 3.16 -8.79
N GLY A 18 -6.41 1.88 -8.54
CA GLY A 18 -6.98 0.94 -9.51
C GLY A 18 -6.02 0.55 -10.65
N THR A 19 -4.81 1.11 -10.68
CA THR A 19 -3.85 0.92 -11.78
C THR A 19 -2.60 0.18 -11.26
N PRO A 20 -2.20 -0.93 -11.89
CA PRO A 20 -0.97 -1.61 -11.50
C PRO A 20 0.25 -0.75 -11.90
N MET A 21 1.10 -0.44 -10.92
CA MET A 21 2.29 0.35 -11.14
C MET A 21 3.44 -0.12 -10.26
N LYS A 22 4.66 0.01 -10.78
CA LYS A 22 5.89 -0.33 -10.04
C LYS A 22 6.17 0.71 -8.98
N PHE A 23 6.57 0.25 -7.80
CA PHE A 23 6.93 1.15 -6.72
C PHE A 23 8.35 1.70 -6.93
N SER A 24 8.48 3.01 -6.77
CA SER A 24 9.74 3.74 -6.66
C SER A 24 9.61 4.84 -5.61
N GLU A 25 10.73 5.45 -5.24
CA GLU A 25 10.78 6.61 -4.33
C GLU A 25 9.95 7.81 -4.83
N TYR A 26 9.65 7.87 -6.13
CA TYR A 26 8.87 8.93 -6.76
C TYR A 26 7.38 8.63 -6.83
N THR A 27 6.94 7.41 -6.54
CA THR A 27 5.53 7.02 -6.73
C THR A 27 4.60 7.82 -5.84
N VAL A 28 4.89 7.95 -4.54
CA VAL A 28 4.04 8.71 -3.60
C VAL A 28 4.06 10.21 -3.92
N PRO A 29 5.21 10.87 -4.13
CA PRO A 29 5.24 12.27 -4.57
C PRO A 29 4.43 12.52 -5.85
N TYR A 30 4.58 11.65 -6.86
CA TYR A 30 3.85 11.78 -8.12
C TYR A 30 2.34 11.66 -7.93
N LEU A 31 1.87 10.62 -7.23
CA LEU A 31 0.44 10.43 -6.96
C LEU A 31 -0.13 11.59 -6.13
N SER A 32 0.63 12.08 -5.17
CA SER A 32 0.23 13.22 -4.34
C SER A 32 0.00 14.47 -5.18
N GLN A 33 0.89 14.76 -6.13
CA GLN A 33 0.74 15.89 -7.05
C GLN A 33 -0.46 15.70 -7.98
N GLU A 34 -0.65 14.51 -8.55
CA GLU A 34 -1.76 14.25 -9.47
C GLU A 34 -3.13 14.35 -8.78
N ILE A 35 -3.22 13.88 -7.54
CA ILE A 35 -4.44 14.03 -6.73
C ILE A 35 -4.64 15.50 -6.34
N ALA A 36 -3.60 16.18 -5.84
CA ALA A 36 -3.66 17.61 -5.48
C ALA A 36 -4.08 18.50 -6.65
N LYS A 37 -3.59 18.23 -7.88
CA LYS A 37 -4.03 18.94 -9.09
C LYS A 37 -5.51 18.77 -9.38
N LYS A 38 -6.09 17.61 -9.04
CA LYS A 38 -7.51 17.31 -9.26
C LYS A 38 -8.42 17.83 -8.15
N THR A 39 -7.94 17.84 -6.90
CA THR A 39 -8.75 18.20 -5.73
C THR A 39 -8.52 19.64 -5.25
N GLY A 40 -7.43 20.28 -5.66
CA GLY A 40 -7.01 21.59 -5.16
C GLY A 40 -6.41 21.54 -3.74
N GLU A 41 -6.14 20.34 -3.21
CA GLU A 41 -5.51 20.16 -1.90
C GLU A 41 -3.99 20.43 -1.94
N ASP A 42 -3.39 20.66 -0.77
CA ASP A 42 -1.93 20.72 -0.64
C ASP A 42 -1.31 19.33 -0.90
N PRO A 43 -0.35 19.19 -1.84
CA PRO A 43 0.34 17.94 -2.11
C PRO A 43 0.98 17.29 -0.87
N ALA A 44 1.46 18.06 0.10
CA ALA A 44 2.03 17.55 1.33
C ALA A 44 0.96 16.87 2.21
N VAL A 45 -0.23 17.47 2.30
CA VAL A 45 -1.38 16.89 3.02
C VAL A 45 -1.84 15.60 2.36
N VAL A 46 -1.94 15.61 1.02
CA VAL A 46 -2.29 14.41 0.24
C VAL A 46 -1.25 13.30 0.44
N SER A 47 0.05 13.64 0.43
CA SER A 47 1.13 12.68 0.64
C SER A 47 1.04 11.99 2.01
N LEU A 48 0.79 12.76 3.08
CA LEU A 48 0.61 12.20 4.42
C LEU A 48 -0.58 11.24 4.48
N ARG A 49 -1.71 11.62 3.87
CA ARG A 49 -2.91 10.77 3.79
C ARG A 49 -2.63 9.47 3.01
N LEU A 50 -1.98 9.57 1.85
CA LEU A 50 -1.60 8.42 1.04
C LEU A 50 -0.68 7.46 1.79
N ILE A 51 0.32 7.98 2.52
CA ILE A 51 1.23 7.14 3.32
C ILE A 51 0.46 6.39 4.41
N GLN A 52 -0.50 7.04 5.08
CA GLN A 52 -1.34 6.39 6.08
C GLN A 52 -2.21 5.29 5.47
N GLU A 53 -2.84 5.57 4.34
CA GLU A 53 -3.69 4.61 3.64
C GLU A 53 -2.89 3.39 3.15
N ILE A 54 -1.70 3.62 2.57
CA ILE A 54 -0.78 2.54 2.18
C ILE A 54 -0.43 1.66 3.38
N LYS A 55 -0.06 2.26 4.52
CA LYS A 55 0.28 1.51 5.74
C LYS A 55 -0.90 0.67 6.22
N GLN A 56 -2.10 1.23 6.20
CA GLN A 56 -3.30 0.51 6.63
C GLN A 56 -3.58 -0.70 5.73
N ILE A 57 -3.55 -0.52 4.41
CA ILE A 57 -3.79 -1.61 3.45
C ILE A 57 -2.77 -2.73 3.64
N ILE A 58 -1.48 -2.39 3.78
CA ILE A 58 -0.43 -3.40 3.99
C ILE A 58 -0.65 -4.13 5.32
N HIS A 59 -0.97 -3.39 6.39
CA HIS A 59 -1.18 -4.00 7.70
C HIS A 59 -2.38 -4.98 7.69
N GLU A 60 -3.51 -4.57 7.12
CA GLU A 60 -4.70 -5.43 6.98
C GLU A 60 -4.40 -6.66 6.13
N ASP A 61 -3.61 -6.50 5.07
CA ASP A 61 -3.28 -7.60 4.18
C ASP A 61 -2.31 -8.60 4.83
N VAL A 62 -1.25 -8.12 5.49
CA VAL A 62 -0.32 -8.95 6.24
C VAL A 62 -1.04 -9.70 7.36
N ASP A 63 -1.88 -9.02 8.14
CA ASP A 63 -2.68 -9.64 9.19
C ASP A 63 -3.59 -10.75 8.62
N ARG A 64 -4.22 -10.49 7.47
CA ARG A 64 -5.02 -11.50 6.76
C ARG A 64 -4.18 -12.67 6.26
N GLN A 65 -2.96 -12.44 5.76
CA GLN A 65 -2.04 -13.49 5.32
C GLN A 65 -1.58 -14.35 6.50
N LEU A 66 -1.27 -13.74 7.65
CA LEU A 66 -0.90 -14.44 8.88
C LEU A 66 -2.05 -15.27 9.44
N LYS A 67 -3.27 -14.72 9.47
CA LYS A 67 -4.48 -15.44 9.90
C LYS A 67 -4.87 -16.60 8.97
N LYS A 68 -4.53 -16.49 7.68
CA LYS A 68 -4.73 -17.56 6.69
C LYS A 68 -3.67 -18.66 6.75
N CYS A 69 -2.57 -18.45 7.47
CA CYS A 69 -1.67 -19.55 7.77
C CYS A 69 -2.40 -20.50 8.73
N PRO A 70 -2.73 -21.76 8.34
CA PRO A 70 -3.10 -22.77 9.33
C PRO A 70 -1.93 -22.93 10.31
N PRO A 71 -2.13 -23.48 11.51
CA PRO A 71 -1.03 -23.69 12.45
C PRO A 71 0.00 -24.63 11.82
N CYS A 72 1.00 -24.06 11.17
CA CYS A 72 2.29 -24.70 10.99
C CYS A 72 2.81 -24.96 12.41
N MET A 73 3.00 -26.23 12.73
CA MET A 73 3.39 -26.81 14.02
C MET A 73 2.25 -27.25 14.96
N LYS A 74 1.65 -28.40 14.63
CA LYS A 74 1.64 -29.52 15.59
C LYS A 74 2.19 -30.75 14.87
N GLN A 75 3.51 -30.93 14.92
CA GLN A 75 4.06 -32.28 14.77
C GLN A 75 3.66 -33.03 16.05
N ALA A 76 2.83 -34.06 15.85
CA ALA A 76 2.46 -35.03 16.89
C ALA A 76 3.63 -35.95 17.21
#